data_AF-A0A3D8P8A1-F1
#
_entry.id   AF-A0A3D8P8A1-F1
#
_cell.length_a   1.000
_cell.length_b   1.000
_cell.length_c   1.000
_cell.angle_alpha   90.00
_cell.angle_beta   90.00
_cell.angle_gamma   90.00
#
_symmetry.space_group_name_H-M   'P 1'
#
loop_
_entity.id
_entity.type
_entity.pdbx_description
1 polymer ?
#
loop_
_entity_poly.entity_id
_entity_poly.type
_entity_poly.pdbx_seq_one_letter_code
_entity_poly.pdbx_strand_id
1 'polypeptide(L)'
;MLLIGPIGFLTPWLLAALAALPVLWLILRAMPPSPRLVRFPGTRLLLGLRDPHPVARHTPWWLLLLRVLAVAALILGFAGPVWKPAPDQGGQGPLLIVMDAGWAAAPDWPQRQ
;
A
#
# COMPACT_ATOMS: atom_id res chain seq x y z
N MET A 1 1.46 -18.14 -1.64
CA MET A 1 2.34 -17.06 -2.14
C MET A 1 2.24 -17.00 -3.66
N LEU A 2 2.40 -15.82 -4.26
CA LEU A 2 2.51 -15.68 -5.72
C LEU A 2 3.93 -15.25 -6.06
N LEU A 3 4.54 -15.91 -7.03
CA LEU A 3 5.93 -15.69 -7.44
C LEU A 3 5.95 -14.99 -8.80
N ILE A 4 6.53 -13.79 -8.88
CA ILE A 4 6.78 -13.07 -10.13
C ILE A 4 8.29 -12.87 -10.23
N GLY A 5 8.96 -13.76 -10.98
CA GLY A 5 10.42 -13.77 -11.09
C GLY A 5 11.10 -13.89 -9.72
N PRO A 6 12.04 -12.99 -9.34
CA PRO A 6 12.75 -13.07 -8.07
C PRO A 6 11.96 -12.51 -6.86
N ILE A 7 10.74 -12.01 -7.07
CA ILE A 7 9.92 -11.38 -6.02
C ILE A 7 8.72 -12.29 -5.70
N GLY A 8 8.56 -12.65 -4.43
CA GLY A 8 7.38 -13.34 -3.92
C GLY A 8 6.43 -12.39 -3.20
N PHE A 9 5.13 -12.59 -3.32
CA PHE A 9 4.11 -11.88 -2.56
C PHE A 9 3.40 -12.85 -1.63
N LEU A 10 3.40 -12.53 -0.33
CA LEU A 10 2.74 -13.34 0.70
C LEU A 10 1.22 -13.32 0.52
N THR A 11 0.64 -12.14 0.25
CA THR A 11 -0.81 -11.93 0.08
C THR A 11 -1.13 -11.40 -1.31
N PRO A 12 -1.12 -12.24 -2.35
CA PRO A 12 -1.26 -11.78 -3.74
C PRO A 12 -2.62 -11.19 -4.08
N TRP A 13 -3.68 -11.60 -3.39
CA TRP A 13 -5.02 -11.02 -3.55
C TRP A 13 -5.04 -9.51 -3.28
N LEU A 14 -4.13 -9.02 -2.43
CA LEU A 14 -4.01 -7.59 -2.16
C LEU A 14 -3.54 -6.80 -3.39
N LEU A 15 -2.76 -7.41 -4.28
CA LEU A 15 -2.34 -6.77 -5.54
C LEU A 15 -3.55 -6.48 -6.45
N ALA A 16 -4.64 -7.24 -6.35
CA ALA A 16 -5.86 -6.94 -7.09
C ALA A 16 -6.45 -5.57 -6.71
N ALA A 17 -6.16 -5.06 -5.50
CA ALA A 17 -6.57 -3.72 -5.08
C ALA A 17 -5.90 -2.61 -5.91
N LEU A 18 -4.76 -2.86 -6.58
CA LEU A 18 -4.20 -1.89 -7.53
C LEU A 18 -5.19 -1.60 -8.67
N ALA A 19 -6.03 -2.56 -9.06
CA ALA A 19 -7.06 -2.34 -10.08
C ALA A 19 -8.16 -1.37 -9.62
N ALA A 20 -8.29 -1.10 -8.31
CA ALA A 20 -9.21 -0.11 -7.76
C ALA A 20 -8.63 1.32 -7.73
N LEU A 21 -7.33 1.51 -7.97
CA LEU A 21 -6.69 2.85 -8.03
C LEU A 21 -7.38 3.83 -8.99
N PRO A 22 -7.85 3.43 -10.21
CA PRO A 22 -8.56 4.34 -11.10
C PRO A 22 -9.90 4.81 -10.53
N VAL A 23 -10.60 3.93 -9.80
CA VAL A 23 -11.85 4.26 -9.09
C VAL A 23 -11.56 5.24 -7.95
N LEU A 24 -10.51 4.98 -7.17
CA LEU A 24 -10.05 5.87 -6.12
C LEU A 24 -9.65 7.25 -6.67
N TRP A 25 -8.97 7.27 -7.83
CA TRP A 25 -8.60 8.49 -8.54
C TRP A 25 -9.84 9.30 -8.97
N LEU A 26 -10.87 8.63 -9.49
CA LEU A 26 -12.14 9.27 -9.86
C LEU A 26 -12.83 9.88 -8.63
N ILE A 27 -12.89 9.15 -7.51
CA ILE A 27 -13.49 9.63 -6.25
C ILE A 27 -12.70 10.82 -5.70
N LEU A 28 -11.36 10.75 -5.69
CA LEU A 28 -10.50 11.85 -5.25
C LEU A 28 -10.57 13.06 -6.19
N ARG A 29 -10.87 12.85 -7.47
CA ARG A 29 -11.08 13.90 -8.46
C ARG A 29 -12.49 14.50 -8.41
N ALA A 30 -13.42 13.91 -7.67
CA ALA A 30 -14.78 14.44 -7.53
C ALA A 30 -14.72 15.82 -6.85
N MET A 31 -14.56 16.86 -7.66
CA MET A 31 -14.71 18.24 -7.22
C MET A 31 -16.19 18.48 -6.91
N PRO A 32 -16.49 19.26 -5.85
CA PRO A 32 -17.87 19.64 -5.58
C PRO A 32 -18.47 20.30 -6.83
N PRO A 33 -19.79 20.09 -7.08
CA PRO A 33 -20.47 20.71 -8.21
C PRO A 33 -20.23 22.22 -8.20
N SER A 34 -20.07 22.81 -9.38
CA SER A 34 -19.72 24.22 -9.52
C SER A 34 -20.64 25.09 -8.66
N PRO A 35 -20.09 26.05 -7.90
CA PRO A 35 -20.89 26.88 -7.00
C PRO A 35 -21.94 27.65 -7.80
N ARG A 36 -23.17 27.69 -7.28
CA ARG A 36 -24.25 28.49 -7.89
C ARG A 36 -23.91 29.97 -7.74
N LEU A 37 -23.66 30.64 -8.87
CA LEU A 37 -23.42 32.07 -8.91
C LEU A 37 -24.75 32.81 -8.73
N VAL A 38 -24.93 33.43 -7.56
CA VAL A 38 -26.09 34.28 -7.27
C VAL A 38 -25.71 35.74 -7.50
N ARG A 39 -26.56 36.48 -8.24
CA ARG A 39 -26.38 37.93 -8.43
C ARG A 39 -26.70 38.64 -7.11
N PHE A 40 -25.67 38.95 -6.33
CA PHE A 40 -25.81 39.73 -5.10
C PHE A 40 -25.66 41.24 -5.39
N PRO A 41 -26.70 42.07 -5.18
CA PRO A 41 -26.69 43.50 -5.53
C PRO A 41 -25.57 44.31 -4.85
N GLY A 42 -25.15 43.90 -3.65
CA GLY A 42 -24.06 44.53 -2.90
C GLY A 42 -22.69 44.42 -3.57
N THR A 43 -22.50 43.54 -4.55
CA THR A 43 -21.25 43.44 -5.33
C THR A 43 -20.95 44.71 -6.13
N ARG A 44 -21.96 45.54 -6.42
CA ARG A 44 -21.75 46.86 -7.04
C ARG A 44 -20.94 47.82 -6.18
N LEU A 45 -21.00 47.69 -4.85
CA LEU A 45 -20.19 48.50 -3.93
C LEU A 45 -18.72 48.04 -3.89
N LEU A 46 -18.44 46.83 -4.37
CA LEU A 46 -17.11 46.22 -4.40
C LEU A 46 -16.45 46.34 -5.79
N LEU A 47 -17.11 46.97 -6.76
CA LEU A 47 -16.54 47.25 -8.09
C LEU A 47 -15.34 48.20 -7.96
N GLY A 48 -14.14 47.67 -8.17
CA GLY A 48 -12.87 48.42 -8.10
C GLY A 48 -11.88 47.89 -7.06
N LEU A 49 -12.32 47.03 -6.14
CA LEU A 49 -11.44 46.32 -5.21
C LEU A 49 -10.81 45.12 -5.93
N ARG A 50 -9.47 45.14 -6.06
CA ARG A 50 -8.69 43.99 -6.52
C ARG A 50 -8.53 43.01 -5.38
N ASP A 51 -8.94 41.77 -5.61
CA ASP A 51 -8.79 40.68 -4.64
C ASP A 51 -7.30 40.26 -4.57
N PRO A 52 -6.59 40.48 -3.45
CA PRO A 52 -5.15 40.19 -3.35
C PRO A 52 -4.87 38.69 -3.23
N HIS A 53 -5.87 37.87 -2.92
CA HIS A 53 -5.73 36.42 -2.73
C HIS A 53 -6.67 35.65 -3.66
N PRO A 54 -6.22 35.30 -4.89
CA PRO A 54 -6.99 34.42 -5.74
C PRO A 54 -7.18 33.06 -5.05
N VAL A 55 -8.44 32.72 -4.72
CA VAL A 55 -8.82 31.42 -4.16
C VAL A 55 -8.42 30.33 -5.17
N ALA A 56 -7.59 29.38 -4.72
CA ALA A 56 -7.16 28.26 -5.53
C ALA A 56 -8.38 27.40 -5.93
N ARG A 57 -8.82 27.57 -7.18
CA ARG A 57 -10.06 26.94 -7.70
C ARG A 57 -9.98 25.44 -7.90
N HIS A 58 -8.77 24.87 -7.98
CA HIS A 58 -8.58 23.46 -8.33
C HIS A 58 -7.45 22.83 -7.52
N THR A 59 -7.66 21.58 -7.13
CA THR A 59 -6.59 20.74 -6.59
C THR A 59 -5.55 20.49 -7.69
N PRO A 60 -4.26 20.77 -7.45
CA PRO A 60 -3.24 20.56 -8.47
C PRO A 60 -3.05 19.06 -8.75
N TRP A 61 -2.94 18.70 -10.03
CA TRP A 61 -2.90 17.31 -10.48
C TRP A 61 -1.74 16.51 -9.89
N TRP A 62 -0.62 17.16 -9.58
CA TRP A 62 0.55 16.51 -8.97
C TRP A 62 0.27 16.00 -7.55
N LEU A 63 -0.55 16.71 -6.75
CA LEU A 63 -0.97 16.22 -5.43
C LEU A 63 -1.82 14.97 -5.54
N LEU A 64 -2.65 14.91 -6.59
CA LEU A 64 -3.47 13.75 -6.87
C LEU A 64 -2.57 12.55 -7.26
N LEU A 65 -1.60 12.75 -8.15
CA LEU A 65 -0.62 11.73 -8.52
C LEU A 65 0.15 11.21 -7.29
N LEU A 66 0.61 12.11 -6.42
CA LEU A 66 1.35 11.75 -5.21
C LEU A 66 0.49 10.90 -4.26
N ARG A 67 -0.78 11.24 -4.08
CA ARG A 67 -1.72 10.43 -3.27
C ARG A 67 -1.89 9.01 -3.84
N VAL A 68 -2.09 8.91 -5.15
CA VAL A 68 -2.27 7.60 -5.83
C VAL A 68 -1.01 6.75 -5.69
N LEU A 69 0.17 7.36 -5.85
CA LEU A 69 1.45 6.69 -5.69
C LEU A 69 1.65 6.22 -4.24
N ALA A 70 1.30 7.04 -3.24
CA ALA A 70 1.35 6.66 -1.84
C ALA A 70 0.44 5.46 -1.54
N VAL A 71 -0.79 5.44 -2.08
CA VAL A 71 -1.70 4.29 -1.93
C VAL A 71 -1.14 3.05 -2.65
N ALA A 72 -0.59 3.19 -3.85
CA ALA A 72 0.03 2.09 -4.57
C ALA A 72 1.22 1.49 -3.78
N ALA A 73 2.08 2.34 -3.22
CA ALA A 73 3.19 1.93 -2.38
C ALA A 73 2.72 1.21 -1.10
N LEU A 74 1.63 1.68 -0.49
CA LEU A 74 1.01 1.04 0.66
C LEU A 74 0.52 -0.37 0.32
N ILE A 75 -0.20 -0.51 -0.79
CA ILE A 75 -0.71 -1.81 -1.27
C ILE A 75 0.45 -2.77 -1.56
N LEU A 76 1.49 -2.29 -2.24
CA LEU A 76 2.69 -3.09 -2.54
C LEU A 76 3.44 -3.49 -1.27
N GLY A 77 3.60 -2.60 -0.31
CA GLY A 77 4.26 -2.89 0.97
C GLY A 77 3.48 -3.92 1.80
N PHE A 78 2.15 -3.76 1.90
CA PHE A 78 1.30 -4.71 2.61
C PHE A 78 1.12 -6.05 1.90
N ALA A 79 1.41 -6.13 0.59
CA ALA A 79 1.36 -7.41 -0.12
C ALA A 79 2.48 -8.39 0.33
N GLY A 80 3.41 -7.91 1.17
CA GLY A 80 4.53 -8.67 1.70
C GLY A 80 5.50 -9.07 0.59
N PRO A 81 6.14 -8.11 -0.10
CA PRO A 81 7.10 -8.42 -1.15
C PRO A 81 8.37 -8.99 -0.50
N VAL A 82 8.72 -10.22 -0.88
CA VAL A 82 9.90 -10.95 -0.42
C VAL A 82 10.87 -11.05 -1.57
N TRP A 83 12.10 -10.58 -1.36
CA TRP A 83 13.19 -10.76 -2.32
C TRP A 83 13.78 -12.16 -2.19
N LYS A 84 13.95 -12.88 -3.30
CA LYS A 84 14.45 -14.26 -3.35
C LYS A 84 13.70 -15.15 -2.33
N PRO A 85 12.38 -15.32 -2.50
CA PRO A 85 11.61 -16.22 -1.65
C PRO A 85 12.24 -17.61 -1.72
N ALA A 86 12.65 -18.14 -0.55
CA ALA A 86 13.11 -19.51 -0.48
C ALA A 86 11.95 -20.44 -0.87
N PRO A 87 12.18 -21.46 -1.71
CA PRO A 87 11.18 -22.48 -1.95
C PRO A 87 10.80 -23.08 -0.60
N ASP A 88 9.50 -23.16 -0.35
CA ASP A 88 8.97 -23.80 0.86
C ASP A 88 9.40 -25.26 0.81
N GLN A 89 10.44 -25.62 1.55
CA GLN A 89 10.92 -27.02 1.68
C GLN A 89 9.93 -27.87 2.50
N GLY A 90 8.81 -27.28 2.93
CA GLY A 90 7.66 -27.95 3.49
C GLY A 90 6.98 -28.84 2.46
N GLY A 91 7.57 -30.02 2.21
CA GLY A 91 6.80 -31.12 1.66
C GLY A 91 5.58 -31.37 2.56
N GLN A 92 4.40 -31.57 1.97
CA GLN A 92 3.19 -31.97 2.69
C GLN A 92 3.25 -33.41 3.23
N GLY A 93 4.46 -33.97 3.34
CA GLY A 93 4.72 -35.31 3.82
C GLY A 93 4.98 -35.31 5.33
N PRO A 94 4.79 -36.45 6.00
CA PRO A 94 5.12 -36.59 7.42
C PRO A 94 6.61 -36.29 7.64
N LEU A 95 6.88 -35.33 8.52
CA LEU A 95 8.24 -35.03 8.99
C LEU A 95 8.67 -36.15 9.95
N LEU A 96 9.45 -37.11 9.45
CA LEU A 96 10.08 -38.12 10.29
C LEU A 96 11.43 -37.58 10.79
N ILE A 97 11.50 -37.25 12.08
CA ILE A 97 12.75 -36.94 12.76
C ILE A 97 13.26 -38.25 13.38
N VAL A 98 14.32 -38.83 12.81
CA VAL A 98 15.02 -39.98 13.41
C VAL A 98 16.19 -39.43 14.21
N MET A 99 16.14 -39.60 15.53
CA MET A 99 17.22 -39.24 16.44
C MET A 99 17.81 -40.53 17.00
N ASP A 100 19.09 -40.77 16.76
CA ASP A 100 19.83 -41.85 17.42
C ASP A 100 20.50 -41.29 18.68
N ALA A 101 19.88 -41.56 19.83
CA ALA A 101 20.42 -41.19 21.14
C ALA A 101 21.29 -42.33 21.72
N GLY A 102 22.42 -42.59 21.06
CA GLY A 102 23.39 -43.56 21.54
C GLY A 102 24.11 -43.12 22.83
N TRP A 103 24.76 -44.06 23.53
CA TRP A 103 25.52 -43.79 24.77
C TRP A 103 26.62 -42.73 24.59
N ALA A 104 27.15 -42.57 23.38
CA ALA A 104 28.14 -41.56 23.02
C ALA A 104 27.54 -40.21 22.55
N ALA A 105 26.22 -40.06 22.52
CA ALA A 105 25.56 -38.87 21.95
C ALA A 105 25.66 -37.62 22.85
N ALA A 106 25.98 -37.79 24.14
CA ALA A 106 26.12 -36.68 25.08
C ALA A 106 27.23 -36.93 26.12
N PRO A 107 28.51 -36.99 25.71
CA PRO A 107 29.63 -37.25 26.62
C PRO A 107 29.80 -36.14 27.68
N ASP A 108 29.35 -34.92 27.38
CA ASP A 108 29.44 -33.77 28.28
C ASP A 108 28.21 -33.62 29.20
N TRP A 109 27.23 -34.54 29.15
CA TRP A 109 26.03 -34.48 29.98
C TRP A 109 26.32 -34.38 31.49
N PRO A 110 27.31 -35.10 32.06
CA PRO A 110 27.65 -35.00 33.48
C PRO A 110 28.17 -33.62 33.90
N GLN A 111 28.69 -32.81 32.97
CA GLN A 111 29.18 -31.45 33.26
C GLN A 111 28.07 -30.40 33.28
N ARG A 112 26.85 -30.76 32.90
CA ARG A 112 25.69 -29.86 32.79
C ARG A 112 24.60 -30.14 33.83
N GLN A 113 24.83 -31.07 34.77
CA GLN A 113 24.00 -31.30 35.97
C GLN A 113 24.46 -30.38 37.11
#